data_AF-A0A0Q7K9T5-F1
#
_entry.id   AF-A0A0Q7K9T5-F1
#
_cell.length_a   1.000
_cell.length_b   1.000
_cell.length_c   1.000
_cell.angle_alpha   90.00
_cell.angle_beta   90.00
_cell.angle_gamma   90.00
#
_symmetry.space_group_name_H-M   'P 1'
#
loop_
_entity.id
_entity.type
_entity.pdbx_description
1 polymer ?
#
loop_
_entity_poly.entity_id
_entity_poly.type
_entity_poly.pdbx_seq_one_letter_code
_entity_poly.pdbx_strand_id
1 'polypeptide(L)'
;MKSTTPRHREVAARTHRLPLLVVALLVVVAAVAMTGSSSASFVASTGSTGTVSAAADWTPPTVAVTAPAAGTAVKGTVSVTASATDADSGVATVTVQRAAAGTSTWTTICTTSTAPYTCSWSTTALADGGHDLRAVAVDKAGNSATSASVRTTVANNLTVVLARPGDILRGNVTTTTTVSDAGSLTPSVRVEYAPAGTTTWTTLCTAASAPYTCSASTTSLANGTYDLRSVAVAGGTTYASATVAGVVVDNLAPSVTMTDPGSPLKGTKTFAASASDAHSGVAKVVVQASTGSGWSDLCTVSSAPYSCSVDTTTLTNGTYSFRAVATDRAGNSTTSAVVANRVVQNTVSSVTLTAPGAYLKGSVTLNATATSTGTIASVRIQRSVAGAGTWTDICTDTTSPYSCSFATTQVADGTYDLRAVVTDSDGLTTPSAVVTNRVVDNTPGKGVDIQTTNGGTAGRIDAGDTVVFTFSEQMDLSSIYSGWSGSATSGTQRVRGGLFSTDVMDISAPTGVRLGTVDLNANFATIFADALSDVSISAATVTVDGVARTVVTVRVLTSSGLQATTPANLVWRPSGSVLDLAGNTMSTAAVTESGPLDLDF
;
A
#
# COMPACT_ATOMS: atom_id res chain seq x y z
N MET A 1 26.15 74.94 -9.64
CA MET A 1 24.80 75.32 -9.12
C MET A 1 24.95 75.52 -7.60
N LYS A 2 24.49 76.64 -7.02
CA LYS A 2 23.27 76.76 -6.16
C LYS A 2 23.17 75.69 -5.03
N SER A 3 22.92 76.01 -3.75
CA SER A 3 22.66 77.33 -3.11
C SER A 3 22.71 77.29 -1.55
N THR A 4 23.03 78.44 -0.93
CA THR A 4 22.56 78.98 0.38
C THR A 4 22.55 78.16 1.71
N THR A 5 23.47 78.51 2.63
CA THR A 5 23.30 79.27 3.92
C THR A 5 21.90 79.46 4.60
N PRO A 6 21.79 79.98 5.86
CA PRO A 6 22.71 80.05 7.04
C PRO A 6 22.02 79.84 8.44
N ARG A 7 22.76 79.95 9.58
CA ARG A 7 22.56 81.01 10.63
C ARG A 7 23.35 80.86 11.96
N HIS A 8 24.04 81.95 12.36
CA HIS A 8 24.43 82.43 13.72
C HIS A 8 25.23 81.48 14.67
N ARG A 9 25.98 81.97 15.69
CA ARG A 9 26.00 83.28 16.39
C ARG A 9 27.42 83.68 16.84
N GLU A 10 27.66 84.98 17.03
CA GLU A 10 28.97 85.57 17.43
C GLU A 10 29.19 85.62 18.96
N VAL A 11 30.45 85.77 19.40
CA VAL A 11 30.84 86.65 20.53
C VAL A 11 32.20 87.33 20.26
N ALA A 12 32.17 88.67 20.24
CA ALA A 12 33.18 89.70 20.57
C ALA A 12 34.72 89.49 20.43
N ALA A 13 35.39 90.57 20.03
CA ALA A 13 36.85 90.72 19.98
C ALA A 13 37.41 91.65 21.09
N ARG A 14 38.74 91.71 21.25
CA ARG A 14 39.44 92.88 21.81
C ARG A 14 40.85 93.06 21.22
N THR A 15 41.41 94.27 21.31
CA THR A 15 42.54 94.74 20.50
C THR A 15 43.54 95.60 21.30
N HIS A 16 44.68 95.90 20.64
CA HIS A 16 45.50 97.13 20.74
C HIS A 16 46.76 97.25 21.65
N ARG A 17 47.89 97.48 20.94
CA ARG A 17 48.88 98.59 21.07
C ARG A 17 50.04 98.55 22.10
N LEU A 18 51.19 99.01 21.57
CA LEU A 18 52.43 99.60 22.17
C LEU A 18 52.16 100.89 22.98
N PRO A 19 53.15 101.59 23.63
CA PRO A 19 54.53 101.24 24.10
C PRO A 19 54.99 101.90 25.48
N LEU A 20 56.31 101.84 25.80
CA LEU A 20 57.18 102.89 26.44
C LEU A 20 57.48 102.97 28.00
N LEU A 21 58.77 103.27 28.34
CA LEU A 21 59.38 104.04 29.50
C LEU A 21 59.77 103.45 30.92
N VAL A 22 61.09 103.55 31.27
CA VAL A 22 61.75 104.26 32.45
C VAL A 22 62.13 103.60 33.85
N VAL A 23 63.47 103.41 34.06
CA VAL A 23 64.44 103.75 35.18
C VAL A 23 64.32 103.33 36.69
N ALA A 24 65.37 102.66 37.24
CA ALA A 24 65.93 102.72 38.64
C ALA A 24 67.25 101.86 38.84
N LEU A 25 67.98 101.75 40.00
CA LEU A 25 68.75 102.77 40.80
C LEU A 25 69.72 102.17 41.93
N LEU A 26 71.07 102.41 41.88
CA LEU A 26 72.14 102.33 42.97
C LEU A 26 72.43 100.94 43.71
N VAL A 27 73.47 100.67 44.58
CA VAL A 27 74.94 101.02 44.76
C VAL A 27 75.65 100.17 45.89
N VAL A 28 76.88 100.52 46.37
CA VAL A 28 77.74 100.03 47.53
C VAL A 28 78.89 99.02 47.18
N VAL A 29 80.16 99.43 46.85
CA VAL A 29 81.36 99.80 47.70
C VAL A 29 82.19 98.58 48.22
N ALA A 30 83.54 98.49 48.40
CA ALA A 30 84.84 99.08 47.90
C ALA A 30 86.02 98.28 48.60
N ALA A 31 87.37 98.39 48.51
CA ALA A 31 88.47 99.13 47.81
C ALA A 31 89.75 98.20 47.78
N VAL A 32 91.01 98.55 47.38
CA VAL A 32 92.10 99.32 48.07
C VAL A 32 93.40 99.40 47.19
N ALA A 33 94.16 100.52 47.28
CA ALA A 33 95.60 100.77 46.95
C ALA A 33 96.17 100.84 45.49
N MET A 34 96.53 102.08 45.10
CA MET A 34 97.74 102.58 44.36
C MET A 34 98.42 101.76 43.24
N THR A 35 98.34 102.23 41.98
CA THR A 35 99.42 102.85 41.16
C THR A 35 99.04 102.89 39.67
N GLY A 36 99.61 103.82 38.88
CA GLY A 36 99.51 103.84 37.42
C GLY A 36 98.47 104.81 36.81
N SER A 37 98.66 105.12 35.53
CA SER A 37 97.92 106.13 34.75
C SER A 37 96.42 105.90 34.67
N SER A 38 95.62 106.96 34.55
CA SER A 38 94.17 106.85 34.27
C SER A 38 93.55 108.07 33.61
N SER A 39 92.96 107.86 32.44
CA SER A 39 91.87 108.64 31.86
C SER A 39 90.84 107.64 31.33
N ALA A 40 89.65 107.61 31.93
CA ALA A 40 88.73 106.47 31.80
C ALA A 40 87.75 106.60 30.63
N SER A 41 87.35 105.45 30.10
CA SER A 41 86.09 105.25 29.37
C SER A 41 85.38 104.04 29.97
N PHE A 42 84.05 104.08 30.06
CA PHE A 42 83.27 103.06 30.78
C PHE A 42 82.82 101.91 29.87
N VAL A 43 82.53 100.76 30.49
CA VAL A 43 82.34 99.46 29.83
C VAL A 43 80.86 99.15 29.57
N ALA A 44 80.57 98.48 28.46
CA ALA A 44 79.40 97.62 28.34
C ALA A 44 79.73 96.38 27.49
N SER A 45 79.76 95.20 28.12
CA SER A 45 79.64 93.91 27.42
C SER A 45 78.88 92.92 28.32
N THR A 46 77.89 92.24 27.76
CA THR A 46 77.11 91.20 28.45
C THR A 46 77.57 89.83 27.99
N GLY A 47 78.10 89.03 28.90
CA GLY A 47 78.63 87.71 28.58
C GLY A 47 77.55 86.62 28.48
N SER A 48 77.50 85.93 27.34
CA SER A 48 77.32 84.46 27.28
C SER A 48 77.52 83.96 25.85
N THR A 49 78.63 83.28 25.58
CA THR A 49 78.81 82.47 24.36
C THR A 49 78.50 81.02 24.69
N GLY A 50 77.23 80.62 24.57
CA GLY A 50 76.84 79.22 24.65
C GLY A 50 77.33 78.46 23.42
N THR A 51 78.28 77.53 23.60
CA THR A 51 78.71 76.62 22.54
C THR A 51 77.67 75.53 22.33
N VAL A 52 76.88 75.63 21.27
CA VAL A 52 76.00 74.55 20.82
C VAL A 52 76.75 73.71 19.79
N SER A 53 77.15 72.50 20.17
CA SER A 53 77.58 71.50 19.18
C SER A 53 76.36 70.87 18.54
N ALA A 54 76.43 70.56 17.25
CA ALA A 54 75.56 69.52 16.69
C ALA A 54 75.88 68.18 17.39
N ALA A 55 74.90 67.27 17.50
CA ALA A 55 75.20 65.88 17.83
C ALA A 55 76.04 65.27 16.70
N ALA A 56 76.85 64.28 17.02
CA ALA A 56 77.82 63.68 16.10
C ALA A 56 77.15 62.93 14.93
N ASP A 57 75.89 62.51 15.12
CA ASP A 57 75.09 61.72 14.19
C ASP A 57 73.60 61.99 14.53
N TRP A 58 72.77 62.12 13.50
CA TRP A 58 71.32 62.36 13.56
C TRP A 58 70.53 61.39 12.67
N THR A 59 71.20 60.37 12.11
CA THR A 59 70.66 59.42 11.14
C THR A 59 70.16 58.17 11.88
N PRO A 60 68.85 57.88 11.92
CA PRO A 60 68.38 56.65 12.55
C PRO A 60 68.84 55.40 11.78
N PRO A 61 69.24 54.32 12.48
CA PRO A 61 69.67 53.07 11.85
C PRO A 61 68.56 52.46 10.98
N THR A 62 68.91 51.73 9.92
CA THR A 62 67.94 50.88 9.23
C THR A 62 67.83 49.52 9.93
N VAL A 63 66.62 48.93 9.98
CA VAL A 63 66.39 47.66 10.70
C VAL A 63 65.22 46.85 10.12
N ALA A 64 65.38 45.54 10.01
CA ALA A 64 64.35 44.60 9.56
C ALA A 64 64.45 43.24 10.28
N VAL A 65 63.31 42.59 10.54
CA VAL A 65 63.28 41.16 10.91
C VAL A 65 63.35 40.35 9.61
N THR A 66 64.29 39.40 9.54
CA THR A 66 64.60 38.62 8.33
C THR A 66 64.14 37.16 8.42
N ALA A 67 64.01 36.60 9.62
CA ALA A 67 63.38 35.31 9.87
C ALA A 67 62.73 35.28 11.28
N PRO A 68 61.65 34.52 11.51
CA PRO A 68 60.83 33.79 10.53
C PRO A 68 60.22 34.70 9.46
N ALA A 69 59.97 34.18 8.27
CA ALA A 69 59.32 34.94 7.19
C ALA A 69 57.84 35.18 7.50
N ALA A 70 57.23 36.20 6.88
CA ALA A 70 55.81 36.50 7.08
C ALA A 70 54.93 35.29 6.71
N GLY A 71 53.96 34.96 7.58
CA GLY A 71 53.08 33.79 7.44
C GLY A 71 53.68 32.45 7.87
N THR A 72 54.98 32.38 8.23
CA THR A 72 55.58 31.14 8.74
C THR A 72 54.88 30.69 10.02
N ALA A 73 54.56 29.40 10.11
CA ALA A 73 54.10 28.78 11.35
C ALA A 73 55.28 28.22 12.16
N VAL A 74 55.26 28.40 13.48
CA VAL A 74 56.39 28.16 14.38
C VAL A 74 55.98 27.46 15.68
N LYS A 75 56.90 26.68 16.26
CA LYS A 75 56.69 25.84 17.44
C LYS A 75 58.00 25.64 18.21
N GLY A 76 57.92 25.45 19.52
CA GLY A 76 59.09 25.12 20.35
C GLY A 76 60.00 26.32 20.58
N THR A 77 61.28 26.16 20.23
CA THR A 77 62.28 27.24 20.30
C THR A 77 62.64 27.68 18.88
N VAL A 78 62.44 28.96 18.60
CA VAL A 78 62.49 29.57 17.27
C VAL A 78 63.65 30.55 17.20
N SER A 79 64.48 30.47 16.16
CA SER A 79 65.48 31.50 15.90
C SER A 79 64.82 32.69 15.18
N VAL A 80 64.90 33.88 15.78
CA VAL A 80 64.43 35.13 15.18
C VAL A 80 65.66 35.97 14.82
N THR A 81 65.87 36.22 13.52
CA THR A 81 67.01 37.00 13.02
C THR A 81 66.57 38.38 12.56
N ALA A 82 67.43 39.37 12.77
CA ALA A 82 67.26 40.72 12.27
C ALA A 82 68.52 41.19 11.52
N SER A 83 68.33 42.04 10.52
CA SER A 83 69.38 42.89 9.97
C SER A 83 69.22 44.30 10.55
N ALA A 84 70.35 44.94 10.86
CA ALA A 84 70.39 46.36 11.16
C ALA A 84 71.72 46.95 10.68
N THR A 85 71.67 48.14 10.09
CA THR A 85 72.85 48.87 9.62
C THR A 85 72.70 50.34 9.92
N ASP A 86 73.81 50.97 10.29
CA ASP A 86 73.97 52.42 10.28
C ASP A 86 75.34 52.74 9.65
N ALA A 87 75.45 53.91 9.02
CA ALA A 87 76.62 54.36 8.28
C ALA A 87 77.49 55.37 9.04
N ASP A 88 76.93 56.10 10.00
CA ASP A 88 77.57 57.28 10.62
C ASP A 88 78.23 56.94 11.96
N SER A 89 77.48 56.43 12.94
CA SER A 89 78.01 56.00 14.25
C SER A 89 78.04 54.46 14.42
N GLY A 90 77.26 53.75 13.61
CA GLY A 90 77.07 52.30 13.60
C GLY A 90 76.17 51.79 14.73
N VAL A 91 75.40 50.74 14.47
CA VAL A 91 74.47 50.12 15.44
C VAL A 91 75.16 49.78 16.78
N ALA A 92 74.51 50.15 17.89
CA ALA A 92 74.92 49.78 19.26
C ALA A 92 74.10 48.60 19.80
N THR A 93 72.79 48.57 19.55
CA THR A 93 71.92 47.46 19.94
C THR A 93 70.79 47.19 18.95
N VAL A 94 70.33 45.93 18.90
CA VAL A 94 69.10 45.50 18.26
C VAL A 94 68.28 44.69 19.27
N THR A 95 67.09 45.20 19.59
CA THR A 95 66.12 44.57 20.49
C THR A 95 64.98 43.97 19.68
N VAL A 96 64.83 42.64 19.71
CA VAL A 96 63.74 41.94 19.05
C VAL A 96 62.57 41.81 20.01
N GLN A 97 61.35 42.10 19.53
CA GLN A 97 60.13 42.09 20.32
C GLN A 97 59.00 41.32 19.61
N ARG A 98 58.07 40.78 20.40
CA ARG A 98 56.82 40.16 19.94
C ARG A 98 55.60 40.87 20.52
N ALA A 99 54.48 40.82 19.81
CA ALA A 99 53.14 41.14 20.32
C ALA A 99 52.14 40.08 19.84
N ALA A 100 51.01 39.90 20.53
CA ALA A 100 49.89 39.16 19.96
C ALA A 100 49.36 39.94 18.74
N ALA A 101 48.96 39.25 17.67
CA ALA A 101 48.68 39.90 16.38
C ALA A 101 47.64 41.03 16.51
N GLY A 102 47.99 42.22 16.01
CA GLY A 102 47.14 43.42 16.07
C GLY A 102 47.07 44.12 17.44
N THR A 103 47.84 43.68 18.44
CA THR A 103 47.94 44.38 19.74
C THR A 103 49.11 45.37 19.76
N SER A 104 49.00 46.42 20.59
CA SER A 104 50.05 47.45 20.76
C SER A 104 51.06 47.15 21.88
N THR A 105 50.89 46.04 22.61
CA THR A 105 51.72 45.68 23.77
C THR A 105 52.84 44.72 23.35
N TRP A 106 54.08 45.22 23.35
CA TRP A 106 55.25 44.48 22.89
C TRP A 106 56.08 43.93 24.06
N THR A 107 56.33 42.63 24.06
CA THR A 107 57.28 41.96 24.96
C THR A 107 58.62 41.78 24.24
N THR A 108 59.71 42.21 24.86
CA THR A 108 61.07 41.92 24.37
C THR A 108 61.36 40.42 24.42
N ILE A 109 61.88 39.87 23.32
CA ILE A 109 62.41 38.50 23.26
C ILE A 109 63.87 38.51 23.74
N CYS A 110 64.72 39.32 23.12
CA CYS A 110 66.09 39.54 23.55
C CYS A 110 66.66 40.85 22.97
N THR A 111 67.81 41.28 23.49
CA THR A 111 68.61 42.39 22.96
C THR A 111 70.01 41.88 22.64
N THR A 112 70.55 42.29 21.50
CA THR A 112 71.89 41.93 21.00
C THR A 112 72.66 43.19 20.60
N SER A 113 74.00 43.15 20.66
CA SER A 113 74.88 44.28 20.32
C SER A 113 75.93 43.93 19.24
N THR A 114 75.87 42.72 18.69
CA THR A 114 76.78 42.22 17.65
C THR A 114 75.99 41.50 16.56
N ALA A 115 76.39 41.71 15.30
CA ALA A 115 75.84 40.95 14.18
C ALA A 115 76.44 39.52 14.15
N PRO A 116 75.68 38.48 13.73
CA PRO A 116 74.30 38.52 13.27
C PRO A 116 73.28 38.61 14.42
N TYR A 117 72.42 39.63 14.40
CA TYR A 117 71.45 39.91 15.47
C TYR A 117 70.39 38.80 15.52
N THR A 118 70.52 37.91 16.51
CA THR A 118 69.75 36.66 16.58
C THR A 118 69.22 36.44 17.99
N CYS A 119 67.91 36.26 18.12
CA CYS A 119 67.24 35.95 19.39
C CYS A 119 66.62 34.55 19.38
N SER A 120 66.82 33.82 20.47
CA SER A 120 66.12 32.55 20.73
C SER A 120 64.76 32.84 21.36
N TRP A 121 63.67 32.51 20.66
CA TRP A 121 62.30 32.72 21.09
C TRP A 121 61.63 31.39 21.44
N SER A 122 61.39 31.14 22.73
CA SER A 122 60.48 30.06 23.12
C SER A 122 59.02 30.46 22.91
N THR A 123 58.29 29.63 22.16
CA THR A 123 56.84 29.74 21.92
C THR A 123 56.03 28.85 22.84
N THR A 124 56.63 27.90 23.56
CA THR A 124 55.93 26.77 24.21
C THR A 124 54.88 27.16 25.25
N ALA A 125 55.03 28.33 25.86
CA ALA A 125 54.10 28.90 26.85
C ALA A 125 53.20 30.01 26.28
N LEU A 126 53.17 30.19 24.96
CA LEU A 126 52.27 31.12 24.29
C LEU A 126 50.99 30.43 23.83
N ALA A 127 49.90 31.19 23.81
CA ALA A 127 48.70 30.80 23.08
C ALA A 127 48.99 30.74 21.57
N ASP A 128 48.38 29.76 20.92
CA ASP A 128 48.47 29.56 19.47
C ASP A 128 47.69 30.64 18.70
N GLY A 129 48.03 30.82 17.42
CA GLY A 129 47.52 31.89 16.56
C GLY A 129 48.60 32.92 16.21
N GLY A 130 48.17 34.10 15.74
CA GLY A 130 49.06 35.11 15.20
C GLY A 130 49.86 35.87 16.26
N HIS A 131 51.17 35.98 16.04
CA HIS A 131 52.09 36.87 16.76
C HIS A 131 52.81 37.77 15.76
N ASP A 132 52.92 39.05 16.07
CA ASP A 132 53.67 40.03 15.29
C ASP A 132 55.07 40.20 15.88
N LEU A 133 56.11 40.13 15.05
CA LEU A 133 57.51 40.33 15.42
C LEU A 133 58.04 41.65 14.87
N ARG A 134 58.91 42.33 15.63
CA ARG A 134 59.65 43.51 15.15
C ARG A 134 61.05 43.57 15.78
N ALA A 135 61.94 44.33 15.17
CA ALA A 135 63.22 44.69 15.74
C ALA A 135 63.32 46.22 15.91
N VAL A 136 63.87 46.65 17.03
CA VAL A 136 64.19 48.06 17.33
C VAL A 136 65.70 48.18 17.38
N ALA A 137 66.28 48.98 16.50
CA ALA A 137 67.71 49.27 16.48
C ALA A 137 68.00 50.63 17.11
N VAL A 138 69.13 50.74 17.80
CA VAL A 138 69.68 51.98 18.36
C VAL A 138 71.15 52.07 17.94
N ASP A 139 71.56 53.23 17.43
CA ASP A 139 72.96 53.53 17.06
C ASP A 139 73.82 53.94 18.27
N LYS A 140 75.06 54.41 18.05
CA LYS A 140 75.95 54.84 19.14
C LYS A 140 75.79 56.31 19.56
N ALA A 141 75.05 57.12 18.80
CA ALA A 141 74.69 58.49 19.18
C ALA A 141 73.36 58.56 19.96
N GLY A 142 72.52 57.52 19.87
CA GLY A 142 71.24 57.38 20.56
C GLY A 142 70.01 57.53 19.67
N ASN A 143 70.14 57.67 18.33
CA ASN A 143 68.97 57.64 17.47
C ASN A 143 68.46 56.19 17.35
N SER A 144 67.16 56.04 17.05
CA SER A 144 66.51 54.73 17.06
C SER A 144 65.49 54.58 15.95
N ALA A 145 65.36 53.35 15.45
CA ALA A 145 64.39 52.96 14.44
C ALA A 145 63.70 51.65 14.80
N THR A 146 62.48 51.47 14.30
CA THR A 146 61.67 50.26 14.49
C THR A 146 61.32 49.67 13.14
N SER A 147 61.50 48.36 12.98
CA SER A 147 61.17 47.67 11.73
C SER A 147 59.66 47.63 11.47
N ALA A 148 59.29 47.36 10.22
CA ALA A 148 57.97 46.81 9.92
C ALA A 148 57.72 45.51 10.73
N SER A 149 56.45 45.24 11.03
CA SER A 149 56.02 44.04 11.75
C SER A 149 55.92 42.83 10.84
N VAL A 150 56.60 41.73 11.19
CA VAL A 150 56.52 40.44 10.49
C VAL A 150 55.59 39.51 11.27
N ARG A 151 54.45 39.15 10.68
CA ARG A 151 53.47 38.24 11.31
C ARG A 151 53.86 36.78 11.12
N THR A 152 53.78 36.00 12.19
CA THR A 152 54.03 34.56 12.23
C THR A 152 52.93 33.87 13.07
N THR A 153 52.72 32.57 12.88
CA THR A 153 51.67 31.81 13.60
C THR A 153 52.31 30.84 14.58
N VAL A 154 52.06 31.00 15.87
CA VAL A 154 52.44 30.02 16.89
C VAL A 154 51.47 28.84 16.84
N ALA A 155 52.00 27.62 16.83
CA ALA A 155 51.23 26.37 16.68
C ALA A 155 51.80 25.26 17.59
N ASN A 156 51.64 25.43 18.91
CA ASN A 156 52.09 24.47 19.92
C ASN A 156 51.17 23.24 20.04
N ASN A 157 49.87 23.39 19.82
CA ASN A 157 48.85 22.37 20.12
C ASN A 157 48.12 21.89 18.86
N LEU A 158 48.76 21.00 18.11
CA LEU A 158 48.18 20.31 16.96
C LEU A 158 46.92 19.54 17.38
N THR A 159 45.79 19.81 16.73
CA THR A 159 44.50 19.15 17.01
C THR A 159 44.14 18.15 15.92
N VAL A 160 43.51 17.03 16.30
CA VAL A 160 43.13 15.92 15.40
C VAL A 160 41.66 15.61 15.62
N VAL A 161 40.87 15.59 14.55
CA VAL A 161 39.44 15.20 14.61
C VAL A 161 39.14 14.18 13.52
N LEU A 162 38.66 13.01 13.95
CA LEU A 162 38.11 11.99 13.05
C LEU A 162 36.66 12.35 12.71
N ALA A 163 36.31 12.40 11.42
CA ALA A 163 34.92 12.41 11.01
C ALA A 163 34.26 11.06 11.35
N ARG A 164 33.05 11.07 11.92
CA ARG A 164 32.28 9.84 12.15
C ARG A 164 31.95 9.21 10.78
N PRO A 165 32.40 7.98 10.47
CA PRO A 165 32.15 7.34 9.16
C PRO A 165 30.68 6.95 8.95
N GLY A 166 29.93 6.82 10.03
CA GLY A 166 28.56 6.34 10.12
C GLY A 166 28.32 5.75 11.50
N ASP A 167 27.06 5.48 11.85
CA ASP A 167 26.72 4.74 13.08
C ASP A 167 26.69 3.23 12.87
N ILE A 168 26.42 2.80 11.63
CA ILE A 168 26.43 1.41 11.18
C ILE A 168 27.29 1.33 9.91
N LEU A 169 28.22 0.38 9.87
CA LEU A 169 29.26 0.25 8.86
C LEU A 169 29.24 -1.13 8.19
N ARG A 170 29.45 -1.14 6.88
CA ARG A 170 29.40 -2.34 6.03
C ARG A 170 30.23 -2.14 4.76
N GLY A 171 30.91 -3.18 4.30
CA GLY A 171 31.70 -3.15 3.07
C GLY A 171 32.86 -2.15 3.14
N ASN A 172 33.15 -1.45 2.05
CA ASN A 172 34.24 -0.49 2.00
C ASN A 172 33.81 0.90 2.49
N VAL A 173 34.28 1.28 3.68
CA VAL A 173 33.97 2.54 4.36
C VAL A 173 35.10 3.53 4.14
N THR A 174 34.76 4.79 3.90
CA THR A 174 35.72 5.90 3.78
C THR A 174 35.51 6.90 4.91
N THR A 175 36.59 7.37 5.52
CA THR A 175 36.54 8.49 6.48
C THR A 175 37.65 9.51 6.24
N THR A 176 37.49 10.69 6.81
CA THR A 176 38.45 11.79 6.77
C THR A 176 38.88 12.18 8.18
N THR A 177 40.15 12.60 8.29
CA THR A 177 40.68 13.24 9.49
C THR A 177 41.01 14.68 9.17
N THR A 178 40.55 15.62 9.98
CA THR A 178 41.10 16.98 9.97
C THR A 178 42.24 17.07 10.97
N VAL A 179 43.31 17.74 10.55
CA VAL A 179 44.46 18.05 11.40
C VAL A 179 44.69 19.55 11.29
N SER A 180 44.52 20.27 12.41
CA SER A 180 44.77 21.70 12.49
C SER A 180 46.03 21.98 13.30
N ASP A 181 46.60 23.18 13.13
CA ASP A 181 47.70 23.68 13.97
C ASP A 181 48.97 22.79 13.92
N ALA A 182 49.16 22.09 12.79
CA ALA A 182 50.39 21.34 12.49
C ALA A 182 51.56 22.25 12.10
N GLY A 183 51.30 23.50 11.70
CA GLY A 183 52.31 24.45 11.25
C GLY A 183 53.09 23.95 10.03
N SER A 184 54.42 23.91 10.13
CA SER A 184 55.31 23.38 9.09
C SER A 184 55.59 21.88 9.19
N LEU A 185 54.95 21.17 10.12
CA LEU A 185 55.08 19.72 10.24
C LEU A 185 54.32 19.02 9.11
N THR A 186 54.75 17.81 8.78
CA THR A 186 54.06 16.89 7.86
C THR A 186 53.48 15.71 8.66
N PRO A 187 52.26 15.82 9.23
CA PRO A 187 51.63 14.70 9.91
C PRO A 187 51.41 13.52 8.97
N SER A 188 51.64 12.31 9.45
CA SER A 188 51.01 11.11 8.90
C SER A 188 49.87 10.68 9.84
N VAL A 189 48.76 10.23 9.27
CA VAL A 189 47.56 9.84 10.02
C VAL A 189 47.30 8.34 9.86
N ARG A 190 46.84 7.71 10.94
CA ARG A 190 46.16 6.41 10.89
C ARG A 190 44.84 6.48 11.63
N VAL A 191 43.83 5.83 11.07
CA VAL A 191 42.57 5.55 11.77
C VAL A 191 42.74 4.23 12.49
N GLU A 192 42.38 4.19 13.77
CA GLU A 192 42.42 2.99 14.60
C GLU A 192 41.00 2.62 15.07
N TYR A 193 40.79 1.33 15.32
CA TYR A 193 39.58 0.78 15.91
C TYR A 193 39.92 -0.11 17.11
N ALA A 194 39.00 -0.19 18.06
CA ALA A 194 39.03 -1.14 19.18
C ALA A 194 37.60 -1.67 19.41
N PRO A 195 37.41 -2.93 19.84
CA PRO A 195 36.10 -3.38 20.35
C PRO A 195 35.59 -2.43 21.43
N ALA A 196 34.29 -2.09 21.41
CA ALA A 196 33.76 -0.99 22.22
C ALA A 196 34.06 -1.14 23.72
N GLY A 197 34.51 -0.06 24.36
CA GLY A 197 34.92 -0.04 25.75
C GLY A 197 36.30 -0.66 26.05
N THR A 198 37.05 -1.13 25.05
CA THR A 198 38.41 -1.67 25.22
C THR A 198 39.49 -0.65 24.84
N THR A 199 40.73 -0.89 25.29
CA THR A 199 41.88 0.00 25.06
C THR A 199 42.92 -0.57 24.08
N THR A 200 42.61 -1.69 23.42
CA THR A 200 43.51 -2.37 22.47
C THR A 200 43.20 -1.93 21.05
N TRP A 201 43.98 -0.96 20.56
CA TRP A 201 43.76 -0.30 19.27
C TRP A 201 44.51 -0.99 18.12
N THR A 202 43.77 -1.35 17.07
CA THR A 202 44.29 -1.89 15.81
C THR A 202 44.15 -0.84 14.71
N THR A 203 45.11 -0.74 13.78
CA THR A 203 45.01 0.18 12.64
C THR A 203 43.98 -0.32 11.62
N LEU A 204 43.05 0.55 11.23
CA LEU A 204 42.04 0.32 10.20
C LEU A 204 42.55 0.72 8.81
N CYS A 205 43.06 1.96 8.69
CA CYS A 205 43.67 2.48 7.46
C CYS A 205 44.63 3.65 7.78
N THR A 206 45.44 4.06 6.79
CA THR A 206 46.43 5.14 6.92
C THR A 206 46.28 6.18 5.81
N ALA A 207 46.70 7.42 6.08
CA ALA A 207 46.77 8.52 5.14
C ALA A 207 48.06 9.32 5.39
N ALA A 208 48.96 9.35 4.39
CA ALA A 208 50.29 9.92 4.55
C ALA A 208 50.36 11.46 4.38
N SER A 209 49.33 12.07 3.81
CA SER A 209 49.28 13.50 3.48
C SER A 209 47.85 14.04 3.53
N ALA A 210 47.70 15.36 3.65
CA ALA A 210 46.42 16.03 3.49
C ALA A 210 45.91 15.95 2.02
N PRO A 211 44.59 15.89 1.77
CA PRO A 211 43.53 15.64 2.75
C PRO A 211 43.61 14.22 3.31
N TYR A 212 43.55 14.07 4.64
CA TYR A 212 43.78 12.79 5.32
C TYR A 212 42.55 11.87 5.24
N THR A 213 42.25 11.42 4.03
CA THR A 213 41.19 10.47 3.71
C THR A 213 41.78 9.06 3.66
N CYS A 214 41.13 8.09 4.31
CA CYS A 214 41.43 6.68 4.06
C CYS A 214 40.17 5.82 4.03
N SER A 215 40.26 4.69 3.33
CA SER A 215 39.17 3.72 3.17
C SER A 215 39.62 2.34 3.65
N ALA A 216 38.69 1.56 4.20
CA ALA A 216 38.91 0.19 4.63
C ALA A 216 37.67 -0.66 4.42
N SER A 217 37.87 -1.95 4.12
CA SER A 217 36.76 -2.92 4.10
C SER A 217 36.48 -3.45 5.50
N THR A 218 35.23 -3.40 5.94
CA THR A 218 34.77 -4.02 7.19
C THR A 218 34.57 -5.52 7.09
N THR A 219 34.72 -6.12 5.90
CA THR A 219 34.47 -7.55 5.65
C THR A 219 35.45 -8.51 6.32
N SER A 220 36.57 -8.00 6.84
CA SER A 220 37.56 -8.77 7.63
C SER A 220 37.46 -8.52 9.14
N LEU A 221 36.59 -7.60 9.58
CA LEU A 221 36.25 -7.43 10.99
C LEU A 221 35.13 -8.41 11.35
N ALA A 222 35.10 -8.82 12.63
CA ALA A 222 33.90 -9.43 13.18
C ALA A 222 32.77 -8.40 13.23
N ASN A 223 31.53 -8.86 13.21
CA ASN A 223 30.37 -7.98 13.41
C ASN A 223 30.20 -7.70 14.92
N GLY A 224 29.75 -6.49 15.26
CA GLY A 224 29.67 -6.01 16.63
C GLY A 224 29.94 -4.51 16.76
N THR A 225 30.07 -4.02 17.98
CA THR A 225 30.26 -2.59 18.26
C THR A 225 31.73 -2.26 18.50
N TYR A 226 32.19 -1.17 17.86
CA TYR A 226 33.57 -0.70 17.86
C TYR A 226 33.65 0.78 18.22
N ASP A 227 34.76 1.16 18.84
CA ASP A 227 35.17 2.54 19.06
C ASP A 227 36.30 2.88 18.08
N LEU A 228 36.24 4.06 17.46
CA LEU A 228 37.22 4.51 16.46
C LEU A 228 37.93 5.80 16.90
N ARG A 229 39.17 6.01 16.45
CA ARG A 229 39.89 7.29 16.61
C ARG A 229 40.90 7.49 15.47
N SER A 230 41.31 8.74 15.25
CA SER A 230 42.50 9.03 14.44
C SER A 230 43.70 9.31 15.33
N VAL A 231 44.87 8.82 14.92
CA VAL A 231 46.16 9.18 15.52
C VAL A 231 47.05 9.78 14.44
N ALA A 232 47.40 11.04 14.62
CA ALA A 232 48.41 11.73 13.82
C ALA A 232 49.80 11.57 14.48
N VAL A 233 50.84 11.42 13.66
CA VAL A 233 52.24 11.45 14.08
C VAL A 233 52.93 12.62 13.39
N ALA A 234 53.42 13.58 14.17
CA ALA A 234 54.04 14.80 13.65
C ALA A 234 55.23 15.21 14.52
N GLY A 235 56.41 15.40 13.93
CA GLY A 235 57.64 15.75 14.66
C GLY A 235 58.07 14.70 15.70
N GLY A 236 57.73 13.42 15.49
CA GLY A 236 57.96 12.34 16.46
C GLY A 236 56.95 12.28 17.62
N THR A 237 56.06 13.27 17.75
CA THR A 237 54.98 13.27 18.75
C THR A 237 53.69 12.67 18.18
N THR A 238 52.94 11.94 19.01
CA THR A 238 51.62 11.39 18.70
C THR A 238 50.50 12.27 19.22
N TYR A 239 49.47 12.47 18.42
CA TYR A 239 48.26 13.23 18.75
C TYR A 239 47.04 12.39 18.38
N ALA A 240 46.13 12.14 19.34
CA ALA A 240 44.92 11.35 19.11
C ALA A 240 43.68 12.25 19.08
N SER A 241 42.69 11.90 18.25
CA SER A 241 41.36 12.49 18.32
C SER A 241 40.61 12.03 19.56
N ALA A 242 39.51 12.72 19.88
CA ALA A 242 38.45 12.13 20.69
C ALA A 242 37.96 10.81 20.06
N THR A 243 37.49 9.89 20.91
CA THR A 243 36.95 8.59 20.49
C THR A 243 35.56 8.74 19.88
N VAL A 244 35.40 8.28 18.64
CA VAL A 244 34.11 8.07 17.97
C VAL A 244 33.57 6.72 18.44
N ALA A 245 32.89 6.74 19.59
CA ALA A 245 32.42 5.53 20.26
C ALA A 245 31.12 4.96 19.65
N GLY A 246 30.89 3.66 19.87
CA GLY A 246 29.58 3.03 19.65
C GLY A 246 29.19 2.82 18.18
N VAL A 247 30.16 2.60 17.29
CA VAL A 247 29.92 2.36 15.86
C VAL A 247 29.73 0.86 15.61
N VAL A 248 28.61 0.47 15.02
CA VAL A 248 28.31 -0.93 14.70
C VAL A 248 28.96 -1.31 13.37
N VAL A 249 29.68 -2.43 13.32
CA VAL A 249 30.09 -3.11 12.09
C VAL A 249 29.14 -4.28 11.87
N ASP A 250 28.48 -4.34 10.71
CA ASP A 250 27.55 -5.42 10.39
C ASP A 250 27.54 -5.78 8.90
N ASN A 251 28.24 -6.88 8.60
CA ASN A 251 28.31 -7.51 7.29
C ASN A 251 27.46 -8.80 7.20
N LEU A 252 26.67 -9.13 8.25
CA LEU A 252 25.83 -10.33 8.26
C LEU A 252 24.45 -10.00 7.70
N ALA A 253 23.85 -10.92 6.93
CA ALA A 253 22.49 -10.74 6.44
C ALA A 253 21.44 -11.22 7.46
N PRO A 254 20.29 -10.53 7.59
CA PRO A 254 19.23 -10.93 8.52
C PRO A 254 18.69 -12.33 8.21
N SER A 255 18.22 -13.05 9.21
CA SER A 255 17.40 -14.25 9.01
C SER A 255 15.95 -13.86 8.66
N VAL A 256 15.29 -14.59 7.75
CA VAL A 256 13.86 -14.42 7.45
C VAL A 256 13.17 -15.70 7.00
N THR A 257 11.98 -15.94 7.54
CA THR A 257 11.03 -16.97 7.08
C THR A 257 9.66 -16.34 6.81
N MET A 258 8.91 -16.90 5.86
CA MET A 258 7.56 -16.45 5.51
C MET A 258 6.53 -17.48 5.97
N THR A 259 5.41 -17.01 6.53
CA THR A 259 4.24 -17.84 6.83
C THR A 259 3.39 -18.01 5.57
N ASP A 260 2.89 -19.22 5.34
CA ASP A 260 1.98 -19.50 4.23
C ASP A 260 0.62 -18.79 4.44
N PRO A 261 0.16 -17.93 3.52
CA PRO A 261 -1.14 -17.26 3.62
C PRO A 261 -2.34 -18.19 3.30
N GLY A 262 -2.08 -19.43 2.88
CA GLY A 262 -3.08 -20.43 2.50
C GLY A 262 -3.49 -20.36 1.02
N SER A 263 -4.38 -21.27 0.62
CA SER A 263 -4.94 -21.33 -0.74
C SER A 263 -6.32 -21.99 -0.73
N PRO A 264 -7.32 -21.49 -1.48
CA PRO A 264 -7.28 -20.26 -2.27
C PRO A 264 -7.32 -18.99 -1.42
N LEU A 265 -6.71 -17.93 -1.94
CA LEU A 265 -6.74 -16.58 -1.41
C LEU A 265 -7.95 -15.83 -2.00
N LYS A 266 -8.80 -15.29 -1.12
CA LYS A 266 -10.02 -14.56 -1.46
C LYS A 266 -10.18 -13.37 -0.52
N GLY A 267 -10.55 -12.21 -1.06
CA GLY A 267 -10.75 -10.96 -0.31
C GLY A 267 -9.51 -10.53 0.46
N THR A 268 -9.71 -9.91 1.62
CA THR A 268 -8.61 -9.51 2.51
C THR A 268 -7.89 -10.72 3.11
N LYS A 269 -6.56 -10.79 2.95
CA LYS A 269 -5.70 -11.83 3.51
C LYS A 269 -4.48 -11.24 4.22
N THR A 270 -4.10 -11.86 5.34
CA THR A 270 -2.90 -11.49 6.09
C THR A 270 -1.70 -12.24 5.54
N PHE A 271 -0.64 -11.51 5.19
CA PHE A 271 0.67 -12.05 4.87
C PHE A 271 1.60 -11.76 6.07
N ALA A 272 2.41 -12.73 6.46
CA ALA A 272 3.26 -12.63 7.66
C ALA A 272 4.64 -13.26 7.45
N ALA A 273 5.62 -12.73 8.17
CA ALA A 273 7.00 -13.19 8.17
C ALA A 273 7.62 -13.05 9.57
N SER A 274 8.61 -13.89 9.85
CA SER A 274 9.48 -13.77 11.02
C SER A 274 10.87 -13.41 10.54
N ALA A 275 11.42 -12.29 11.01
CA ALA A 275 12.75 -11.83 10.64
C ALA A 275 13.52 -11.34 11.87
N SER A 276 14.83 -11.60 11.89
CA SER A 276 15.73 -11.17 12.97
C SER A 276 17.16 -10.95 12.46
N ASP A 277 17.82 -9.95 13.04
CA ASP A 277 19.26 -9.72 12.97
C ASP A 277 19.80 -9.48 14.40
N ALA A 278 21.10 -9.72 14.60
CA ALA A 278 21.80 -9.69 15.88
C ALA A 278 22.67 -8.44 16.14
N HIS A 279 22.92 -7.56 15.15
CA HIS A 279 23.84 -6.42 15.31
C HIS A 279 23.19 -5.07 14.97
N SER A 280 22.77 -4.86 13.72
CA SER A 280 22.14 -3.61 13.28
C SER A 280 20.62 -3.64 13.41
N GLY A 281 20.03 -4.84 13.48
CA GLY A 281 18.60 -5.08 13.57
C GLY A 281 17.88 -4.94 12.24
N VAL A 282 16.72 -5.60 12.10
CA VAL A 282 15.90 -5.50 10.89
C VAL A 282 15.37 -4.07 10.71
N ALA A 283 15.55 -3.51 9.52
CA ALA A 283 15.03 -2.20 9.12
C ALA A 283 13.66 -2.31 8.42
N LYS A 284 13.46 -3.37 7.62
CA LYS A 284 12.19 -3.69 6.97
C LYS A 284 12.10 -5.14 6.55
N VAL A 285 10.87 -5.62 6.38
CA VAL A 285 10.53 -6.81 5.60
C VAL A 285 9.58 -6.40 4.48
N VAL A 286 9.86 -6.85 3.26
CA VAL A 286 9.03 -6.66 2.07
C VAL A 286 8.41 -8.00 1.70
N VAL A 287 7.09 -8.10 1.62
CA VAL A 287 6.42 -9.28 1.07
C VAL A 287 6.27 -9.09 -0.43
N GLN A 288 6.72 -10.07 -1.22
CA GLN A 288 6.69 -10.02 -2.68
C GLN A 288 5.84 -11.16 -3.26
N ALA A 289 5.22 -10.88 -4.40
CA ALA A 289 4.42 -11.81 -5.20
C ALA A 289 5.04 -12.05 -6.58
N SER A 290 4.75 -13.19 -7.18
CA SER A 290 5.15 -13.54 -8.54
C SER A 290 4.15 -14.49 -9.20
N THR A 291 3.80 -14.22 -10.45
CA THR A 291 3.11 -15.14 -11.37
C THR A 291 4.09 -15.92 -12.27
N GLY A 292 5.40 -15.80 -12.02
CA GLY A 292 6.49 -16.34 -12.84
C GLY A 292 7.31 -15.27 -13.57
N SER A 293 6.71 -14.13 -13.92
CA SER A 293 7.37 -13.04 -14.66
C SER A 293 8.03 -12.00 -13.75
N GLY A 294 8.99 -12.43 -12.93
CA GLY A 294 9.65 -11.57 -11.94
C GLY A 294 8.84 -11.39 -10.64
N TRP A 295 9.28 -10.48 -9.77
CA TRP A 295 8.70 -10.26 -8.43
C TRP A 295 8.22 -8.81 -8.26
N SER A 296 7.03 -8.64 -7.69
CA SER A 296 6.44 -7.35 -7.32
C SER A 296 6.22 -7.25 -5.80
N ASP A 297 6.36 -6.05 -5.24
CA ASP A 297 6.12 -5.80 -3.82
C ASP A 297 4.61 -5.72 -3.53
N LEU A 298 4.11 -6.53 -2.59
CA LEU A 298 2.74 -6.42 -2.06
C LEU A 298 2.67 -5.39 -0.93
N CYS A 299 3.64 -5.44 -0.01
CA CYS A 299 3.67 -4.60 1.17
C CYS A 299 5.10 -4.50 1.74
N THR A 300 5.37 -3.42 2.47
CA THR A 300 6.60 -3.25 3.27
C THR A 300 6.21 -2.98 4.73
N VAL A 301 6.88 -3.65 5.66
CA VAL A 301 6.65 -3.53 7.11
C VAL A 301 7.99 -3.21 7.80
N SER A 302 8.05 -2.09 8.53
CA SER A 302 9.30 -1.54 9.11
C SER A 302 9.54 -1.90 10.59
N SER A 303 8.65 -2.69 11.20
CA SER A 303 8.76 -3.12 12.60
C SER A 303 8.08 -4.47 12.82
N ALA A 304 8.50 -5.19 13.86
CA ALA A 304 7.86 -6.43 14.27
C ALA A 304 6.51 -6.16 14.99
N PRO A 305 5.49 -7.03 14.85
CA PRO A 305 5.46 -8.22 14.01
C PRO A 305 5.38 -7.87 12.51
N TYR A 306 6.17 -8.56 11.68
CA TYR A 306 6.22 -8.29 10.23
C TYR A 306 5.03 -8.94 9.51
N SER A 307 3.86 -8.34 9.65
CA SER A 307 2.64 -8.74 8.95
C SER A 307 1.93 -7.56 8.30
N CYS A 308 1.23 -7.84 7.21
CA CYS A 308 0.44 -6.86 6.48
C CYS A 308 -0.88 -7.48 6.01
N SER A 309 -1.91 -6.64 5.88
CA SER A 309 -3.20 -7.04 5.32
C SER A 309 -3.25 -6.60 3.86
N VAL A 310 -3.51 -7.55 2.95
CA VAL A 310 -3.57 -7.32 1.50
C VAL A 310 -4.96 -7.69 1.02
N ASP A 311 -5.63 -6.77 0.34
CA ASP A 311 -6.86 -7.07 -0.39
C ASP A 311 -6.50 -7.78 -1.70
N THR A 312 -6.74 -9.10 -1.77
CA THR A 312 -6.37 -9.86 -2.96
C THR A 312 -7.28 -9.59 -4.15
N THR A 313 -8.40 -8.86 -4.01
CA THR A 313 -9.20 -8.41 -5.17
C THR A 313 -8.46 -7.43 -6.07
N THR A 314 -7.38 -6.81 -5.56
CA THR A 314 -6.44 -6.01 -6.35
C THR A 314 -5.45 -6.85 -7.17
N LEU A 315 -5.40 -8.16 -6.94
CA LEU A 315 -4.60 -9.12 -7.69
C LEU A 315 -5.49 -9.85 -8.71
N THR A 316 -4.97 -10.06 -9.92
CA THR A 316 -5.60 -10.94 -10.92
C THR A 316 -5.72 -12.37 -10.37
N ASN A 317 -6.79 -13.09 -10.74
CA ASN A 317 -6.89 -14.50 -10.38
C ASN A 317 -5.82 -15.34 -11.09
N GLY A 318 -5.45 -16.46 -10.47
CA GLY A 318 -4.43 -17.37 -10.99
C GLY A 318 -3.46 -17.86 -9.91
N THR A 319 -2.39 -18.52 -10.34
CA THR A 319 -1.40 -19.13 -9.45
C THR A 319 -0.24 -18.17 -9.17
N TYR A 320 0.00 -17.92 -7.88
CA TYR A 320 1.07 -17.09 -7.36
C TYR A 320 2.09 -17.89 -6.56
N SER A 321 3.31 -17.35 -6.54
CA SER A 321 4.35 -17.64 -5.56
C SER A 321 4.61 -16.40 -4.72
N PHE A 322 4.85 -16.56 -3.43
CA PHE A 322 5.16 -15.46 -2.50
C PHE A 322 6.50 -15.67 -1.78
N ARG A 323 7.14 -14.59 -1.34
CA ARG A 323 8.35 -14.62 -0.50
C ARG A 323 8.44 -13.36 0.36
N ALA A 324 9.22 -13.43 1.44
CA ALA A 324 9.60 -12.27 2.24
C ALA A 324 11.07 -11.91 1.98
N VAL A 325 11.39 -10.63 1.84
CA VAL A 325 12.76 -10.09 1.76
C VAL A 325 12.99 -9.22 2.98
N ALA A 326 13.89 -9.62 3.88
CA ALA A 326 14.29 -8.82 5.02
C ALA A 326 15.55 -8.01 4.68
N THR A 327 15.56 -6.74 5.10
CA THR A 327 16.70 -5.82 5.02
C THR A 327 17.01 -5.33 6.43
N ASP A 328 18.27 -5.38 6.85
CA ASP A 328 18.74 -4.82 8.13
C ASP A 328 19.07 -3.32 8.04
N ARG A 329 19.57 -2.72 9.12
CA ARG A 329 19.96 -1.29 9.13
C ARG A 329 21.34 -1.03 8.52
N ALA A 330 22.15 -2.06 8.27
CA ALA A 330 23.39 -1.98 7.50
C ALA A 330 23.18 -2.10 5.97
N GLY A 331 21.98 -2.50 5.54
CA GLY A 331 21.63 -2.75 4.15
C GLY A 331 22.03 -4.13 3.63
N ASN A 332 22.39 -5.11 4.48
CA ASN A 332 22.38 -6.51 4.05
C ASN A 332 20.92 -6.96 3.85
N SER A 333 20.70 -8.04 3.09
CA SER A 333 19.35 -8.56 2.87
C SER A 333 19.35 -10.05 2.58
N THR A 334 18.28 -10.71 3.04
CA THR A 334 18.01 -12.14 2.83
C THR A 334 16.60 -12.31 2.28
N THR A 335 16.43 -13.31 1.44
CA THR A 335 15.12 -13.71 0.90
C THR A 335 14.70 -15.04 1.52
N SER A 336 13.45 -15.17 1.92
CA SER A 336 12.89 -16.41 2.46
C SER A 336 12.83 -17.52 1.41
N ALA A 337 12.59 -18.76 1.86
CA ALA A 337 12.02 -19.78 0.98
C ALA A 337 10.73 -19.28 0.30
N VAL A 338 10.45 -19.76 -0.91
CA VAL A 338 9.30 -19.36 -1.71
C VAL A 338 8.08 -20.21 -1.35
N VAL A 339 6.98 -19.55 -0.99
CA VAL A 339 5.66 -20.16 -0.83
C VAL A 339 4.99 -20.21 -2.20
N ALA A 340 5.27 -21.28 -2.95
CA ALA A 340 4.78 -21.47 -4.32
C ALA A 340 3.34 -22.01 -4.37
N ASN A 341 2.72 -21.96 -5.55
CA ASN A 341 1.46 -22.63 -5.89
C ASN A 341 0.29 -22.25 -4.95
N ARG A 342 0.09 -20.95 -4.70
CA ARG A 342 -1.10 -20.41 -4.01
C ARG A 342 -2.04 -19.80 -5.04
N VAL A 343 -3.32 -20.16 -5.01
CA VAL A 343 -4.30 -19.69 -6.00
C VAL A 343 -5.01 -18.45 -5.48
N VAL A 344 -4.99 -17.34 -6.22
CA VAL A 344 -5.89 -16.19 -6.02
C VAL A 344 -7.17 -16.45 -6.81
N GLN A 345 -8.34 -16.38 -6.15
CA GLN A 345 -9.62 -16.73 -6.78
C GLN A 345 -10.77 -15.82 -6.26
N ASN A 346 -10.77 -14.56 -6.69
CA ASN A 346 -11.77 -13.56 -6.29
C ASN A 346 -13.03 -13.53 -7.17
N THR A 347 -13.19 -14.49 -8.09
CA THR A 347 -14.42 -14.61 -8.87
C THR A 347 -15.62 -14.90 -7.96
N VAL A 348 -16.68 -14.13 -8.16
CA VAL A 348 -18.00 -14.28 -7.55
C VAL A 348 -18.99 -14.47 -8.70
N SER A 349 -19.72 -15.58 -8.67
CA SER A 349 -20.60 -16.02 -9.76
C SER A 349 -21.99 -16.35 -9.22
N SER A 350 -23.04 -16.09 -10.00
CA SER A 350 -24.43 -16.39 -9.64
C SER A 350 -25.25 -16.77 -10.87
N VAL A 351 -26.30 -17.56 -10.69
CA VAL A 351 -27.18 -18.01 -11.77
C VAL A 351 -28.62 -18.19 -11.32
N THR A 352 -29.55 -17.88 -12.20
CA THR A 352 -30.99 -18.13 -12.05
C THR A 352 -31.47 -18.99 -13.21
N LEU A 353 -32.20 -20.06 -12.90
CA LEU A 353 -32.99 -20.80 -13.89
C LEU A 353 -34.35 -20.10 -14.02
N THR A 354 -34.74 -19.73 -15.24
CA THR A 354 -36.10 -19.24 -15.51
C THR A 354 -37.07 -20.40 -15.35
N ALA A 355 -37.99 -20.30 -14.38
CA ALA A 355 -38.91 -21.39 -14.07
C ALA A 355 -39.82 -21.71 -15.27
N PRO A 356 -39.83 -22.95 -15.79
CA PRO A 356 -40.79 -23.35 -16.81
C PRO A 356 -42.18 -23.56 -16.20
N GLY A 357 -43.18 -23.78 -17.08
CA GLY A 357 -44.56 -24.11 -16.69
C GLY A 357 -44.64 -25.28 -15.71
N ALA A 358 -45.76 -25.38 -14.99
CA ALA A 358 -45.95 -26.41 -13.96
C ALA A 358 -45.95 -27.83 -14.54
N TYR A 359 -46.45 -27.99 -15.78
CA TYR A 359 -46.48 -29.23 -16.54
C TYR A 359 -45.53 -29.14 -17.75
N LEU A 360 -44.78 -30.20 -18.01
CA LEU A 360 -43.71 -30.28 -19.00
C LEU A 360 -43.93 -31.49 -19.92
N LYS A 361 -43.90 -31.25 -21.24
CA LYS A 361 -44.23 -32.24 -22.26
C LYS A 361 -43.37 -32.07 -23.52
N GLY A 362 -43.06 -33.19 -24.19
CA GLY A 362 -42.33 -33.23 -25.46
C GLY A 362 -40.90 -32.70 -25.37
N SER A 363 -40.71 -31.44 -25.78
CA SER A 363 -39.41 -30.77 -25.83
C SER A 363 -39.54 -29.35 -25.28
N VAL A 364 -39.03 -29.12 -24.07
CA VAL A 364 -39.16 -27.85 -23.35
C VAL A 364 -37.84 -27.08 -23.36
N THR A 365 -37.86 -25.83 -23.81
CA THR A 365 -36.71 -24.92 -23.68
C THR A 365 -36.59 -24.43 -22.24
N LEU A 366 -35.47 -24.74 -21.59
CA LEU A 366 -35.10 -24.26 -20.26
C LEU A 366 -34.04 -23.16 -20.41
N ASN A 367 -34.35 -21.94 -19.98
CA ASN A 367 -33.47 -20.78 -20.10
C ASN A 367 -32.83 -20.43 -18.75
N ALA A 368 -31.58 -20.00 -18.75
CA ALA A 368 -30.87 -19.54 -17.56
C ALA A 368 -30.17 -18.20 -17.79
N THR A 369 -30.02 -17.42 -16.72
CA THR A 369 -29.26 -16.16 -16.73
C THR A 369 -28.21 -16.23 -15.63
N ALA A 370 -26.95 -16.02 -16.01
CA ALA A 370 -25.81 -16.07 -15.11
C ALA A 370 -24.98 -14.78 -15.21
N THR A 371 -24.34 -14.42 -14.10
CA THR A 371 -23.47 -13.25 -13.95
C THR A 371 -22.23 -13.63 -13.17
N SER A 372 -21.10 -12.99 -13.46
CA SER A 372 -19.83 -13.20 -12.74
C SER A 372 -19.02 -11.91 -12.67
N THR A 373 -18.15 -11.79 -11.67
CA THR A 373 -17.09 -10.77 -11.64
C THR A 373 -15.87 -11.15 -12.50
N GLY A 374 -15.76 -12.43 -12.87
CA GLY A 374 -14.81 -12.95 -13.86
C GLY A 374 -15.51 -13.26 -15.18
N THR A 375 -15.10 -14.32 -15.88
CA THR A 375 -15.82 -14.84 -17.04
C THR A 375 -16.49 -16.17 -16.73
N ILE A 376 -17.61 -16.45 -17.41
CA ILE A 376 -18.35 -17.71 -17.26
C ILE A 376 -17.82 -18.72 -18.28
N ALA A 377 -17.45 -19.91 -17.81
CA ALA A 377 -17.04 -21.02 -18.68
C ALA A 377 -18.24 -21.82 -19.19
N SER A 378 -19.27 -22.02 -18.36
CA SER A 378 -20.52 -22.67 -18.77
C SER A 378 -21.68 -22.43 -17.79
N VAL A 379 -22.90 -22.67 -18.27
CA VAL A 379 -24.09 -22.90 -17.43
C VAL A 379 -24.66 -24.28 -17.76
N ARG A 380 -24.84 -25.09 -16.73
CA ARG A 380 -25.34 -26.47 -16.82
C ARG A 380 -26.70 -26.58 -16.17
N ILE A 381 -27.72 -27.01 -16.93
CA ILE A 381 -29.07 -27.19 -16.39
C ILE A 381 -29.23 -28.68 -16.01
N GLN A 382 -29.74 -28.91 -14.80
CA GLN A 382 -29.86 -30.24 -14.19
C GLN A 382 -31.30 -30.50 -13.73
N ARG A 383 -31.67 -31.78 -13.68
CA ARG A 383 -32.91 -32.30 -13.09
C ARG A 383 -32.63 -33.24 -11.92
N SER A 384 -33.57 -33.34 -10.99
CA SER A 384 -33.66 -34.40 -9.99
C SER A 384 -35.11 -34.87 -9.94
N VAL A 385 -35.38 -36.13 -9.58
CA VAL A 385 -36.74 -36.52 -9.17
C VAL A 385 -37.08 -35.73 -7.91
N ALA A 386 -38.30 -35.21 -7.80
CA ALA A 386 -38.63 -34.22 -6.77
C ALA A 386 -38.31 -34.71 -5.35
N GLY A 387 -37.56 -33.91 -4.60
CA GLY A 387 -37.07 -34.24 -3.26
C GLY A 387 -35.93 -35.28 -3.18
N ALA A 388 -35.54 -35.95 -4.27
CA ALA A 388 -34.51 -36.99 -4.25
C ALA A 388 -33.07 -36.45 -4.14
N GLY A 389 -32.85 -35.15 -4.39
CA GLY A 389 -31.57 -34.44 -4.20
C GLY A 389 -30.42 -34.88 -5.10
N THR A 390 -30.61 -35.91 -5.94
CA THR A 390 -29.61 -36.52 -6.81
C THR A 390 -29.76 -35.96 -8.23
N TRP A 391 -28.74 -35.30 -8.75
CA TRP A 391 -28.86 -34.45 -9.94
C TRP A 391 -28.29 -35.11 -11.20
N THR A 392 -29.06 -35.07 -12.29
CA THR A 392 -28.68 -35.52 -13.63
C THR A 392 -28.65 -34.32 -14.57
N ASP A 393 -27.60 -34.20 -15.38
CA ASP A 393 -27.47 -33.13 -16.36
C ASP A 393 -28.53 -33.28 -17.48
N ILE A 394 -29.10 -32.14 -17.90
CA ILE A 394 -29.92 -32.04 -19.13
C ILE A 394 -29.02 -31.58 -20.28
N CYS A 395 -28.35 -30.44 -20.11
CA CYS A 395 -27.30 -29.99 -21.02
C CYS A 395 -26.31 -29.05 -20.31
N THR A 396 -25.17 -28.80 -20.96
CA THR A 396 -24.24 -27.74 -20.60
C THR A 396 -24.10 -26.80 -21.77
N ASP A 397 -24.40 -25.51 -21.56
CA ASP A 397 -24.27 -24.45 -22.54
C ASP A 397 -23.06 -23.56 -22.18
N THR A 398 -22.28 -23.17 -23.16
CA THR A 398 -21.10 -22.29 -23.01
C THR A 398 -21.36 -20.87 -23.52
N THR A 399 -22.51 -20.61 -24.17
CA THR A 399 -22.81 -19.36 -24.86
C THR A 399 -24.00 -18.65 -24.21
N SER A 400 -23.90 -17.34 -23.99
CA SER A 400 -25.03 -16.53 -23.52
C SER A 400 -25.84 -16.03 -24.73
N PRO A 401 -27.20 -16.06 -24.71
CA PRO A 401 -28.07 -16.44 -23.60
C PRO A 401 -28.18 -17.97 -23.42
N TYR A 402 -27.96 -18.44 -22.19
CA TYR A 402 -27.85 -19.86 -21.89
C TYR A 402 -29.19 -20.59 -21.98
N SER A 403 -29.26 -21.69 -22.75
CA SER A 403 -30.46 -22.48 -22.93
C SER A 403 -30.20 -23.98 -23.11
N CYS A 404 -31.12 -24.82 -22.62
CA CYS A 404 -31.14 -26.26 -22.88
C CYS A 404 -32.50 -26.68 -23.44
N SER A 405 -32.50 -27.59 -24.43
CA SER A 405 -33.72 -28.30 -24.82
C SER A 405 -33.87 -29.57 -23.96
N PHE A 406 -34.92 -29.64 -23.14
CA PHE A 406 -35.23 -30.82 -22.33
C PHE A 406 -36.28 -31.69 -23.04
N ALA A 407 -35.84 -32.83 -23.58
CA ALA A 407 -36.72 -33.86 -24.10
C ALA A 407 -37.33 -34.66 -22.93
N THR A 408 -38.57 -34.36 -22.55
CA THR A 408 -39.25 -34.98 -21.41
C THR A 408 -39.60 -36.45 -21.68
N THR A 409 -39.68 -36.86 -22.95
CA THR A 409 -39.87 -38.25 -23.38
C THR A 409 -38.66 -39.16 -23.10
N GLN A 410 -37.56 -38.61 -22.59
CA GLN A 410 -36.36 -39.36 -22.16
C GLN A 410 -36.31 -39.58 -20.63
N VAL A 411 -37.38 -39.26 -19.91
CA VAL A 411 -37.57 -39.59 -18.49
C VAL A 411 -38.92 -40.28 -18.28
N ALA A 412 -39.13 -40.84 -17.09
CA ALA A 412 -40.46 -41.29 -16.68
C ALA A 412 -41.34 -40.07 -16.35
N ASP A 413 -42.66 -40.24 -16.44
CA ASP A 413 -43.62 -39.24 -15.99
C ASP A 413 -43.63 -39.17 -14.45
N GLY A 414 -43.86 -37.97 -13.90
CA GLY A 414 -43.78 -37.68 -12.46
C GLY A 414 -43.19 -36.29 -12.17
N THR A 415 -43.03 -35.96 -10.88
CA THR A 415 -42.50 -34.66 -10.46
C THR A 415 -40.97 -34.61 -10.44
N TYR A 416 -40.43 -33.52 -11.00
CA TYR A 416 -39.01 -33.21 -11.07
C TYR A 416 -38.71 -31.83 -10.46
N ASP A 417 -37.53 -31.73 -9.85
CA ASP A 417 -36.90 -30.48 -9.43
C ASP A 417 -35.83 -30.09 -10.47
N LEU A 418 -35.73 -28.81 -10.81
CA LEU A 418 -34.78 -28.30 -11.80
C LEU A 418 -33.87 -27.23 -11.19
N ARG A 419 -32.60 -27.15 -11.66
CA ARG A 419 -31.70 -26.03 -11.33
C ARG A 419 -30.71 -25.75 -12.46
N ALA A 420 -30.18 -24.54 -12.49
CA ALA A 420 -28.98 -24.21 -13.25
C ALA A 420 -27.75 -24.26 -12.33
N VAL A 421 -26.57 -24.50 -12.88
CA VAL A 421 -25.28 -24.43 -12.20
C VAL A 421 -24.30 -23.71 -13.11
N VAL A 422 -23.84 -22.52 -12.71
CA VAL A 422 -22.79 -21.79 -13.42
C VAL A 422 -21.43 -22.35 -13.02
N THR A 423 -20.53 -22.47 -13.98
CA THR A 423 -19.09 -22.71 -13.79
C THR A 423 -18.35 -21.50 -14.34
N ASP A 424 -17.52 -20.84 -13.54
CA ASP A 424 -16.67 -19.75 -14.02
C ASP A 424 -15.31 -20.22 -14.54
N SER A 425 -14.53 -19.28 -15.10
CA SER A 425 -13.18 -19.51 -15.63
C SER A 425 -12.22 -20.14 -14.64
N ASP A 426 -12.45 -19.94 -13.34
CA ASP A 426 -11.60 -20.44 -12.26
C ASP A 426 -12.09 -21.82 -11.75
N GLY A 427 -13.09 -22.41 -12.42
CA GLY A 427 -13.67 -23.71 -12.09
C GLY A 427 -14.58 -23.71 -10.85
N LEU A 428 -14.92 -22.55 -10.28
CA LEU A 428 -15.87 -22.48 -9.18
C LEU A 428 -17.28 -22.73 -9.75
N THR A 429 -18.02 -23.62 -9.09
CA THR A 429 -19.41 -23.93 -9.44
C THR A 429 -20.37 -23.29 -8.45
N THR A 430 -21.47 -22.70 -8.94
CA THR A 430 -22.52 -22.12 -8.10
C THR A 430 -23.90 -22.51 -8.63
N PRO A 431 -24.76 -23.17 -7.84
CA PRO A 431 -26.12 -23.53 -8.24
C PRO A 431 -27.08 -22.33 -8.14
N SER A 432 -28.15 -22.34 -8.93
CA SER A 432 -29.32 -21.50 -8.72
C SER A 432 -30.14 -21.98 -7.51
N ALA A 433 -31.11 -21.16 -7.11
CA ALA A 433 -32.28 -21.69 -6.40
C ALA A 433 -32.93 -22.83 -7.22
N VAL A 434 -33.52 -23.81 -6.53
CA VAL A 434 -34.18 -24.95 -7.16
C VAL A 434 -35.61 -24.56 -7.54
N VAL A 435 -35.98 -24.82 -8.79
CA VAL A 435 -37.38 -24.74 -9.26
C VAL A 435 -38.02 -26.10 -9.03
N THR A 436 -38.83 -26.21 -7.98
CA THR A 436 -39.40 -27.49 -7.54
C THR A 436 -40.70 -27.85 -8.24
N ASN A 437 -41.11 -29.12 -8.10
CA ASN A 437 -42.44 -29.61 -8.47
C ASN A 437 -42.83 -29.23 -9.91
N ARG A 438 -42.00 -29.57 -10.89
CA ARG A 438 -42.38 -29.57 -12.31
C ARG A 438 -42.89 -30.97 -12.65
N VAL A 439 -44.15 -31.10 -13.04
CA VAL A 439 -44.71 -32.37 -13.50
C VAL A 439 -44.21 -32.62 -14.92
N VAL A 440 -43.42 -33.67 -15.13
CA VAL A 440 -43.25 -34.23 -16.47
C VAL A 440 -44.40 -35.18 -16.71
N ASP A 441 -45.12 -34.98 -17.81
CA ASP A 441 -46.14 -35.91 -18.27
C ASP A 441 -46.20 -35.94 -19.80
N ASN A 442 -45.98 -37.14 -20.34
CA ASN A 442 -46.06 -37.47 -21.76
C ASN A 442 -47.11 -38.57 -22.01
N THR A 443 -47.83 -39.03 -20.99
CA THR A 443 -48.78 -40.13 -21.07
C THR A 443 -50.16 -39.60 -21.46
N PRO A 444 -50.84 -40.18 -22.47
CA PRO A 444 -52.24 -39.88 -22.72
C PRO A 444 -53.13 -40.19 -21.51
N GLY A 445 -53.84 -39.16 -21.02
CA GLY A 445 -54.92 -39.33 -20.05
C GLY A 445 -55.98 -40.33 -20.53
N LYS A 446 -56.74 -40.89 -19.60
CA LYS A 446 -57.61 -42.06 -19.82
C LYS A 446 -58.93 -41.87 -19.08
N GLY A 447 -60.00 -42.46 -19.60
CA GLY A 447 -61.10 -42.85 -18.71
C GLY A 447 -60.64 -44.03 -17.85
N VAL A 448 -61.09 -44.08 -16.59
CA VAL A 448 -60.79 -45.17 -15.65
C VAL A 448 -62.05 -45.92 -15.27
N ASP A 449 -63.15 -45.20 -15.05
CA ASP A 449 -64.44 -45.81 -14.74
C ASP A 449 -65.58 -44.92 -15.23
N ILE A 450 -66.72 -45.55 -15.47
CA ILE A 450 -68.03 -44.90 -15.54
C ILE A 450 -68.92 -45.63 -14.53
N GLN A 451 -69.64 -44.87 -13.70
CA GLN A 451 -70.50 -45.40 -12.66
C GLN A 451 -71.84 -44.67 -12.68
N THR A 452 -72.93 -45.36 -12.41
CA THR A 452 -74.24 -44.72 -12.18
C THR A 452 -74.61 -44.69 -10.71
N THR A 453 -75.68 -43.96 -10.37
CA THR A 453 -76.36 -44.07 -9.08
C THR A 453 -77.81 -43.66 -9.25
N ASN A 454 -78.72 -44.56 -8.89
CA ASN A 454 -80.16 -44.33 -8.86
C ASN A 454 -80.55 -43.30 -7.77
N GLY A 455 -81.37 -42.33 -8.13
CA GLY A 455 -82.10 -41.42 -7.24
C GLY A 455 -83.60 -41.36 -7.50
N GLY A 456 -84.13 -42.18 -8.42
CA GLY A 456 -85.53 -42.29 -8.82
C GLY A 456 -86.12 -43.69 -8.64
N THR A 457 -86.57 -44.33 -9.72
CA THR A 457 -87.20 -45.66 -9.71
C THR A 457 -86.23 -46.73 -10.22
N ALA A 458 -86.12 -47.86 -9.52
CA ALA A 458 -85.33 -49.01 -9.99
C ALA A 458 -85.80 -49.53 -11.37
N GLY A 459 -84.85 -49.65 -12.29
CA GLY A 459 -84.99 -49.96 -13.70
C GLY A 459 -85.27 -48.75 -14.61
N ARG A 460 -84.98 -47.51 -14.22
CA ARG A 460 -85.37 -46.31 -15.00
C ARG A 460 -84.37 -45.16 -14.91
N ILE A 461 -84.28 -44.42 -16.03
CA ILE A 461 -83.59 -43.12 -16.12
C ILE A 461 -84.59 -42.02 -15.71
N ASP A 462 -84.58 -41.69 -14.41
CA ASP A 462 -85.49 -40.80 -13.70
C ASP A 462 -84.79 -39.52 -13.16
N ALA A 463 -85.58 -38.48 -12.86
CA ALA A 463 -85.09 -37.27 -12.21
C ALA A 463 -84.58 -37.57 -10.79
N GLY A 464 -83.27 -37.43 -10.58
CA GLY A 464 -82.60 -37.82 -9.32
C GLY A 464 -81.33 -38.62 -9.54
N ASP A 465 -81.21 -39.31 -10.69
CA ASP A 465 -80.09 -40.18 -11.00
C ASP A 465 -78.81 -39.42 -11.34
N THR A 466 -77.67 -40.11 -11.29
CA THR A 466 -76.37 -39.58 -11.74
C THR A 466 -75.54 -40.57 -12.53
N VAL A 467 -74.88 -40.09 -13.58
CA VAL A 467 -73.79 -40.77 -14.29
C VAL A 467 -72.47 -40.05 -13.97
N VAL A 468 -71.45 -40.81 -13.58
CA VAL A 468 -70.17 -40.31 -13.03
C VAL A 468 -69.01 -40.82 -13.89
N PHE A 469 -68.36 -39.90 -14.58
CA PHE A 469 -67.21 -40.17 -15.46
C PHE A 469 -65.91 -39.90 -14.69
N THR A 470 -65.09 -40.94 -14.47
CA THR A 470 -63.84 -40.86 -13.70
C THR A 470 -62.63 -40.94 -14.63
N PHE A 471 -61.82 -39.88 -14.65
CA PHE A 471 -60.59 -39.82 -15.45
C PHE A 471 -59.38 -40.38 -14.68
N SER A 472 -58.26 -40.63 -15.36
CA SER A 472 -57.00 -41.10 -14.74
C SER A 472 -56.35 -40.06 -13.82
N GLU A 473 -56.55 -38.78 -14.12
CA GLU A 473 -55.86 -37.65 -13.53
C GLU A 473 -56.68 -36.36 -13.68
N GLN A 474 -56.10 -35.20 -13.32
CA GLN A 474 -56.73 -33.92 -13.52
C GLN A 474 -56.69 -33.51 -15.00
N MET A 475 -57.87 -33.30 -15.57
CA MET A 475 -58.05 -32.84 -16.95
C MET A 475 -58.17 -31.32 -17.03
N ASP A 476 -57.77 -30.73 -18.15
CA ASP A 476 -58.13 -29.35 -18.48
C ASP A 476 -59.65 -29.26 -18.70
N LEU A 477 -60.36 -28.72 -17.72
CA LEU A 477 -61.80 -28.56 -17.76
C LEU A 477 -62.26 -27.70 -18.95
N SER A 478 -61.42 -26.78 -19.44
CA SER A 478 -61.73 -25.94 -20.60
C SER A 478 -61.73 -26.72 -21.93
N SER A 479 -61.05 -27.88 -21.97
CA SER A 479 -61.09 -28.82 -23.08
C SER A 479 -62.34 -29.73 -23.04
N ILE A 480 -62.87 -30.02 -21.84
CA ILE A 480 -64.11 -30.79 -21.64
C ILE A 480 -65.33 -29.92 -21.98
N TYR A 481 -65.36 -28.67 -21.53
CA TYR A 481 -66.40 -27.69 -21.82
C TYR A 481 -65.79 -26.28 -21.87
N SER A 482 -66.09 -25.50 -22.91
CA SER A 482 -65.33 -24.28 -23.20
C SER A 482 -65.44 -23.22 -22.09
N GLY A 483 -64.30 -22.83 -21.52
CA GLY A 483 -64.21 -21.84 -20.43
C GLY A 483 -64.68 -22.33 -19.05
N TRP A 484 -64.79 -23.64 -18.84
CA TRP A 484 -65.42 -24.21 -17.65
C TRP A 484 -64.55 -24.23 -16.40
N SER A 485 -65.17 -23.85 -15.27
CA SER A 485 -64.62 -23.93 -13.91
C SER A 485 -64.93 -25.25 -13.17
N GLY A 486 -65.69 -26.16 -13.79
CA GLY A 486 -66.31 -27.31 -13.13
C GLY A 486 -67.63 -27.00 -12.40
N SER A 487 -68.00 -25.73 -12.27
CA SER A 487 -69.29 -25.32 -11.70
C SER A 487 -70.47 -25.86 -12.53
N ALA A 488 -71.57 -26.23 -11.86
CA ALA A 488 -72.70 -26.89 -12.52
C ALA A 488 -73.27 -26.06 -13.68
N THR A 489 -73.40 -26.69 -14.86
CA THR A 489 -73.99 -26.12 -16.07
C THR A 489 -75.14 -26.99 -16.57
N SER A 490 -76.10 -26.42 -17.29
CA SER A 490 -77.19 -27.18 -17.91
C SER A 490 -76.73 -27.88 -19.19
N GLY A 491 -77.33 -29.03 -19.46
CA GLY A 491 -77.16 -29.79 -20.69
C GLY A 491 -78.36 -30.71 -20.93
N THR A 492 -78.26 -31.55 -21.95
CA THR A 492 -79.28 -32.56 -22.28
C THR A 492 -78.61 -33.90 -22.53
N GLN A 493 -79.08 -34.94 -21.82
CA GLN A 493 -78.81 -36.35 -22.10
C GLN A 493 -79.75 -36.82 -23.19
N ARG A 494 -79.22 -37.54 -24.18
CA ARG A 494 -79.99 -38.16 -25.28
C ARG A 494 -79.69 -39.65 -25.33
N VAL A 495 -80.71 -40.48 -25.16
CA VAL A 495 -80.61 -41.94 -25.36
C VAL A 495 -81.19 -42.30 -26.71
N ARG A 496 -80.39 -42.93 -27.58
CA ARG A 496 -80.72 -43.27 -28.96
C ARG A 496 -80.90 -44.78 -29.14
N GLY A 497 -82.05 -45.16 -29.70
CA GLY A 497 -82.44 -46.56 -29.90
C GLY A 497 -81.72 -47.26 -31.05
N GLY A 498 -81.15 -48.42 -30.79
CA GLY A 498 -80.54 -49.30 -31.79
C GLY A 498 -81.52 -50.30 -32.40
N LEU A 499 -81.75 -50.27 -33.72
CA LEU A 499 -82.58 -51.30 -34.40
C LEU A 499 -82.00 -52.71 -34.26
N PHE A 500 -80.67 -52.83 -34.24
CA PHE A 500 -79.92 -54.09 -34.09
C PHE A 500 -78.59 -53.88 -33.33
N SER A 501 -78.49 -52.79 -32.56
CA SER A 501 -77.31 -52.44 -31.76
C SER A 501 -77.76 -52.15 -30.33
N THR A 502 -76.81 -52.10 -29.41
CA THR A 502 -77.04 -51.58 -28.07
C THR A 502 -77.38 -50.08 -28.14
N ASP A 503 -78.15 -49.58 -27.17
CA ASP A 503 -78.54 -48.17 -27.13
C ASP A 503 -77.35 -47.28 -26.74
N VAL A 504 -77.34 -46.05 -27.24
CA VAL A 504 -76.24 -45.10 -27.02
C VAL A 504 -76.74 -43.83 -26.34
N MET A 505 -76.08 -43.48 -25.24
CA MET A 505 -76.23 -42.21 -24.55
C MET A 505 -75.18 -41.21 -25.02
N ASP A 506 -75.63 -40.04 -25.48
CA ASP A 506 -74.81 -38.85 -25.67
C ASP A 506 -75.16 -37.80 -24.61
N ILE A 507 -74.16 -37.06 -24.12
CA ILE A 507 -74.35 -35.88 -23.27
C ILE A 507 -74.01 -34.63 -24.08
N SER A 508 -74.90 -33.63 -24.05
CA SER A 508 -74.77 -32.37 -24.79
C SER A 508 -74.90 -31.14 -23.89
N ALA A 509 -74.30 -30.02 -24.28
CA ALA A 509 -74.34 -28.75 -23.53
C ALA A 509 -74.19 -27.54 -24.50
N PRO A 510 -74.62 -26.32 -24.13
CA PRO A 510 -74.78 -25.19 -25.07
C PRO A 510 -73.56 -24.80 -25.90
N THR A 511 -72.33 -24.90 -25.36
CA THR A 511 -71.07 -24.63 -26.12
C THR A 511 -70.30 -25.90 -26.51
N GLY A 512 -70.94 -27.07 -26.38
CA GLY A 512 -70.36 -28.39 -26.68
C GLY A 512 -69.54 -28.97 -25.52
N VAL A 513 -70.06 -30.01 -24.87
CA VAL A 513 -69.33 -30.83 -23.89
C VAL A 513 -68.71 -32.05 -24.57
N ARG A 514 -67.51 -32.47 -24.16
CA ARG A 514 -66.68 -33.43 -24.87
C ARG A 514 -66.42 -34.74 -24.11
N LEU A 515 -67.41 -35.25 -23.39
CA LEU A 515 -67.26 -36.52 -22.65
C LEU A 515 -67.06 -37.72 -23.58
N GLY A 516 -67.64 -37.70 -24.79
CA GLY A 516 -67.65 -38.83 -25.72
C GLY A 516 -69.04 -39.47 -25.80
N THR A 517 -69.11 -40.77 -26.08
CA THR A 517 -70.38 -41.53 -26.11
C THR A 517 -70.36 -42.63 -25.05
N VAL A 518 -71.53 -43.10 -24.64
CA VAL A 518 -71.66 -44.28 -23.76
C VAL A 518 -72.58 -45.29 -24.42
N ASP A 519 -72.07 -46.49 -24.66
CA ASP A 519 -72.88 -47.63 -25.09
C ASP A 519 -73.52 -48.22 -23.82
N LEU A 520 -74.85 -48.21 -23.71
CA LEU A 520 -75.58 -48.64 -22.50
C LEU A 520 -75.62 -50.17 -22.34
N ASN A 521 -75.47 -50.90 -23.45
CA ASN A 521 -75.48 -52.37 -23.52
C ASN A 521 -76.77 -53.10 -23.10
N ALA A 522 -77.73 -52.40 -22.49
CA ALA A 522 -79.14 -52.77 -22.46
C ALA A 522 -79.95 -52.02 -23.53
N ASN A 523 -81.21 -52.42 -23.71
CA ASN A 523 -82.16 -51.81 -24.65
C ASN A 523 -83.25 -51.07 -23.86
N PHE A 524 -83.27 -49.74 -23.97
CA PHE A 524 -84.19 -48.85 -23.28
C PHE A 524 -85.21 -48.20 -24.23
N ALA A 525 -84.78 -47.83 -25.44
CA ALA A 525 -85.55 -46.99 -26.35
C ALA A 525 -86.44 -47.80 -27.31
N THR A 526 -87.70 -47.38 -27.45
CA THR A 526 -88.72 -48.08 -28.23
C THR A 526 -88.68 -47.75 -29.73
N ILE A 527 -87.64 -48.26 -30.40
CA ILE A 527 -87.52 -48.47 -31.86
C ILE A 527 -87.48 -47.20 -32.76
N PHE A 528 -88.17 -46.10 -32.42
CA PHE A 528 -88.43 -44.98 -33.36
C PHE A 528 -88.27 -43.55 -32.81
N ALA A 529 -87.87 -43.37 -31.55
CA ALA A 529 -87.63 -42.03 -30.99
C ALA A 529 -86.45 -42.05 -30.01
N ASP A 530 -85.68 -40.95 -29.99
CA ASP A 530 -84.71 -40.69 -28.93
C ASP A 530 -85.43 -40.15 -27.69
N ALA A 531 -85.02 -40.56 -26.49
CA ALA A 531 -85.44 -39.88 -25.27
C ALA A 531 -84.47 -38.75 -24.93
N LEU A 532 -85.02 -37.66 -24.39
CA LEU A 532 -84.25 -36.50 -23.93
C LEU A 532 -84.54 -36.26 -22.44
N SER A 533 -83.49 -36.02 -21.67
CA SER A 533 -83.56 -35.57 -20.28
C SER A 533 -82.69 -34.33 -20.10
N ASP A 534 -83.22 -33.29 -19.46
CA ASP A 534 -82.40 -32.18 -18.98
C ASP A 534 -81.48 -32.69 -17.87
N VAL A 535 -80.22 -32.23 -17.90
CA VAL A 535 -79.18 -32.62 -16.94
C VAL A 535 -78.43 -31.41 -16.39
N SER A 536 -77.91 -31.54 -15.17
CA SER A 536 -76.85 -30.65 -14.66
C SER A 536 -75.51 -31.37 -14.70
N ILE A 537 -74.52 -30.77 -15.36
CA ILE A 537 -73.16 -31.30 -15.53
C ILE A 537 -72.21 -30.49 -14.62
N SER A 538 -71.49 -31.15 -13.73
CA SER A 538 -70.47 -30.54 -12.86
C SER A 538 -69.16 -31.34 -12.89
N ALA A 539 -68.05 -30.71 -12.54
CA ALA A 539 -66.77 -31.39 -12.35
C ALA A 539 -66.16 -31.05 -10.99
N ALA A 540 -65.48 -32.03 -10.40
CA ALA A 540 -64.68 -31.89 -9.19
C ALA A 540 -63.29 -32.50 -9.39
N THR A 541 -62.31 -32.02 -8.62
CA THR A 541 -61.10 -32.81 -8.36
C THR A 541 -61.37 -33.72 -7.17
N VAL A 542 -61.20 -35.03 -7.36
CA VAL A 542 -61.34 -36.06 -6.32
C VAL A 542 -60.02 -36.81 -6.19
N THR A 543 -59.57 -37.06 -4.96
CA THR A 543 -58.36 -37.85 -4.72
C THR A 543 -58.72 -39.31 -4.55
N VAL A 544 -58.25 -40.17 -5.47
CA VAL A 544 -58.46 -41.63 -5.44
C VAL A 544 -57.09 -42.30 -5.41
N ASP A 545 -56.84 -43.12 -4.39
CA ASP A 545 -55.55 -43.78 -4.11
C ASP A 545 -54.35 -42.82 -4.04
N GLY A 546 -54.58 -41.60 -3.54
CA GLY A 546 -53.57 -40.54 -3.45
C GLY A 546 -53.37 -39.75 -4.76
N VAL A 547 -53.96 -40.17 -5.87
CA VAL A 547 -53.91 -39.47 -7.16
C VAL A 547 -55.09 -38.50 -7.26
N ALA A 548 -54.82 -37.22 -7.55
CA ALA A 548 -55.86 -36.23 -7.85
C ALA A 548 -56.41 -36.44 -9.27
N ARG A 549 -57.74 -36.54 -9.40
CA ARG A 549 -58.42 -36.88 -10.66
C ARG A 549 -59.58 -35.95 -10.93
N THR A 550 -59.85 -35.63 -12.18
CA THR A 550 -61.14 -35.04 -12.58
C THR A 550 -62.22 -36.13 -12.53
N VAL A 551 -63.32 -35.80 -11.87
CA VAL A 551 -64.58 -36.54 -11.92
C VAL A 551 -65.64 -35.61 -12.48
N VAL A 552 -66.37 -36.04 -13.51
CA VAL A 552 -67.51 -35.30 -14.06
C VAL A 552 -68.80 -36.02 -13.68
N THR A 553 -69.70 -35.33 -13.01
CA THR A 553 -71.02 -35.83 -12.65
C THR A 553 -72.08 -35.20 -13.56
N VAL A 554 -72.85 -36.05 -14.22
CA VAL A 554 -74.06 -35.68 -14.95
C VAL A 554 -75.24 -36.14 -14.11
N ARG A 555 -76.06 -35.19 -13.63
CA ARG A 555 -77.27 -35.48 -12.82
C ARG A 555 -78.52 -35.25 -13.64
N VAL A 556 -79.43 -36.22 -13.66
CA VAL A 556 -80.73 -36.15 -14.35
C VAL A 556 -81.68 -35.23 -13.59
N LEU A 557 -82.28 -34.27 -14.30
CA LEU A 557 -83.23 -33.29 -13.76
C LEU A 557 -84.68 -33.56 -14.18
N THR A 558 -84.89 -34.26 -15.30
CA THR A 558 -86.21 -34.65 -15.81
C THR A 558 -86.22 -36.12 -16.22
N SER A 559 -87.16 -36.91 -15.69
CA SER A 559 -87.33 -38.31 -16.05
C SER A 559 -87.56 -38.49 -17.55
N SER A 560 -86.86 -39.46 -18.15
CA SER A 560 -87.03 -39.83 -19.56
C SER A 560 -88.27 -40.72 -19.78
N GLY A 561 -88.69 -41.45 -18.74
CA GLY A 561 -89.70 -42.51 -18.84
C GLY A 561 -89.19 -43.82 -19.48
N LEU A 562 -87.91 -43.89 -19.85
CA LEU A 562 -87.27 -45.12 -20.33
C LEU A 562 -87.11 -46.14 -19.21
N GLN A 563 -87.14 -47.43 -19.57
CA GLN A 563 -87.01 -48.55 -18.64
C GLN A 563 -86.32 -49.75 -19.31
N ALA A 564 -85.25 -50.26 -18.69
CA ALA A 564 -84.65 -51.54 -19.06
C ALA A 564 -85.28 -52.72 -18.29
N THR A 565 -85.01 -53.93 -18.79
CA THR A 565 -85.45 -55.19 -18.16
C THR A 565 -84.32 -56.20 -17.97
N THR A 566 -83.10 -55.86 -18.38
CA THR A 566 -81.90 -56.71 -18.33
C THR A 566 -80.71 -55.87 -17.86
N PRO A 567 -80.08 -56.20 -16.72
CA PRO A 567 -78.90 -55.48 -16.27
C PRO A 567 -77.71 -55.63 -17.23
N ALA A 568 -76.90 -54.58 -17.37
CA ALA A 568 -75.71 -54.52 -18.22
C ALA A 568 -74.56 -53.75 -17.53
N ASN A 569 -73.43 -53.58 -18.23
CA ASN A 569 -72.39 -52.62 -17.84
C ASN A 569 -72.33 -51.53 -18.90
N LEU A 570 -72.31 -50.26 -18.48
CA LEU A 570 -72.05 -49.14 -19.37
C LEU A 570 -70.65 -49.25 -19.98
N VAL A 571 -70.50 -48.87 -21.25
CA VAL A 571 -69.21 -48.78 -21.94
C VAL A 571 -68.99 -47.37 -22.45
N TRP A 572 -68.20 -46.60 -21.72
CA TRP A 572 -67.82 -45.24 -22.09
C TRP A 572 -66.71 -45.26 -23.16
N ARG A 573 -66.89 -44.47 -24.22
CA ARG A 573 -65.90 -44.19 -25.27
C ARG A 573 -65.49 -42.73 -25.19
N PRO A 574 -64.36 -42.40 -24.54
CA PRO A 574 -64.01 -41.01 -24.27
C PRO A 574 -63.63 -40.22 -25.53
N SER A 575 -63.83 -38.91 -25.50
CA SER A 575 -63.38 -38.04 -26.61
C SER A 575 -61.89 -37.74 -26.52
N GLY A 576 -61.12 -38.13 -27.54
CA GLY A 576 -59.71 -37.75 -27.71
C GLY A 576 -59.46 -36.26 -28.02
N SER A 577 -60.49 -35.42 -27.88
CA SER A 577 -60.42 -33.95 -27.97
C SER A 577 -60.43 -33.24 -26.60
N VAL A 578 -60.49 -34.03 -25.52
CA VAL A 578 -60.18 -33.61 -24.14
C VAL A 578 -58.67 -33.70 -23.92
N LEU A 579 -58.14 -32.76 -23.14
CA LEU A 579 -56.73 -32.64 -22.76
C LEU A 579 -56.55 -32.78 -21.25
N ASP A 580 -55.42 -33.36 -20.83
CA ASP A 580 -54.91 -33.19 -19.46
C ASP A 580 -54.20 -31.83 -19.25
N LEU A 581 -53.71 -31.58 -18.03
CA LEU A 581 -53.02 -30.34 -17.69
C LEU A 581 -51.60 -30.22 -18.28
N ALA A 582 -51.03 -31.29 -18.85
CA ALA A 582 -49.80 -31.24 -19.67
C ALA A 582 -50.11 -31.10 -21.17
N GLY A 583 -51.38 -31.24 -21.57
CA GLY A 583 -51.85 -31.17 -22.94
C GLY A 583 -51.68 -32.47 -23.72
N ASN A 584 -51.66 -33.66 -23.10
CA ASN A 584 -51.89 -34.91 -23.83
C ASN A 584 -53.38 -35.09 -24.13
N THR A 585 -53.66 -35.68 -25.30
CA THR A 585 -55.01 -35.98 -25.75
C THR A 585 -55.50 -37.24 -25.08
N MET A 586 -56.76 -37.24 -24.62
CA MET A 586 -57.40 -38.42 -24.04
C MET A 586 -57.33 -39.65 -24.95
N SER A 587 -57.08 -40.80 -24.33
CA SER A 587 -57.26 -42.10 -24.95
C SER A 587 -58.73 -42.35 -25.27
N THR A 588 -59.01 -42.75 -26.50
CA THR A 588 -60.35 -43.17 -26.98
C THR A 588 -60.65 -44.64 -26.71
N ALA A 589 -59.81 -45.32 -25.91
CA ALA A 589 -60.04 -46.69 -25.48
C ALA A 589 -61.37 -46.80 -24.70
N ALA A 590 -62.13 -47.86 -24.97
CA ALA A 590 -63.39 -48.11 -24.29
C ALA A 590 -63.17 -48.49 -22.82
N VAL A 591 -63.99 -47.91 -21.94
CA VAL A 591 -63.99 -48.11 -20.49
C VAL A 591 -65.31 -48.78 -20.12
N THR A 592 -65.25 -50.06 -19.76
CA THR A 592 -66.39 -50.76 -19.16
C THR A 592 -66.50 -50.36 -17.69
N GLU A 593 -67.72 -50.03 -17.28
CA GLU A 593 -68.14 -49.83 -15.89
C GLU A 593 -67.65 -50.93 -14.95
N SER A 594 -67.14 -50.53 -13.77
CA SER A 594 -66.75 -51.46 -12.71
C SER A 594 -67.90 -51.80 -11.76
N GLY A 595 -67.80 -52.92 -11.04
CA GLY A 595 -68.78 -53.30 -10.01
C GLY A 595 -69.93 -54.19 -10.52
N PRO A 596 -71.13 -54.09 -9.90
CA PRO A 596 -72.33 -54.82 -10.33
C PRO A 596 -72.81 -54.39 -11.72
N LEU A 597 -73.66 -55.22 -12.35
CA LEU A 597 -74.42 -54.80 -13.53
C LEU A 597 -75.44 -53.73 -13.10
N ASP A 598 -75.51 -52.60 -13.80
CA ASP A 598 -76.59 -51.62 -13.63
C ASP A 598 -77.87 -52.10 -14.33
N LEU A 599 -79.02 -51.71 -13.78
CA LEU A 599 -80.36 -51.92 -14.34
C LEU A 599 -81.04 -50.57 -14.69
N ASP A 600 -80.50 -49.45 -14.20
CA ASP A 600 -81.07 -48.11 -14.34
C ASP A 600 -80.62 -47.38 -15.62
N PHE A 601 -79.40 -47.66 -16.11
CA PHE A 601 -78.83 -47.16 -17.38
C PHE A 601 -78.24 -48.27 -18.26
#